data_AF-A0A4P9ZBQ8-F1
#
_entry.id   AF-A0A4P9ZBQ8-F1
#
_cell.length_a   1.000
_cell.length_b   1.000
_cell.length_c   1.000
_cell.angle_alpha   90.00
_cell.angle_beta   90.00
_cell.angle_gamma   90.00
#
_symmetry.space_group_name_H-M   'P 1'
#
loop_
_entity.id
_entity.type
_entity.pdbx_description
1 polymer ?
#
loop_
_entity_poly.entity_id
_entity_poly.type
_entity_poly.pdbx_seq_one_letter_code
_entity_poly.pdbx_strand_id
1 'polypeptide(L)'
;MSAPTHTNHSGRFDRLHEVFRLAVLQTFKRLMEPDRFASCFSEIASKEGGEASLEVARQQAAQYFVSTSLLQFEHTCDERNVELRLNELDEIIASAQTRMATNSGPQIHVDRLSASQIVNSAVSQSKYESVEKLSQIYNQLCLDNAALYQELKEHAEECENLKNGVFSLVDALLKGIDELRGLSFDEVHKKLTEEVFAD
;
A
#
# COMPACT_ATOMS: atom_id res chain seq x y z
N MET A 1 -8.19 5.09 -18.79
CA MET A 1 -6.94 5.52 -19.44
C MET A 1 -5.79 5.02 -18.57
N SER A 2 -5.28 3.84 -18.89
CA SER A 2 -4.24 3.18 -18.11
C SER A 2 -2.89 3.74 -18.55
N ALA A 3 -2.10 4.23 -17.60
CA ALA A 3 -0.76 4.72 -17.85
C ALA A 3 0.12 3.58 -18.39
N PRO A 4 1.02 3.85 -19.35
CA PRO A 4 1.94 2.83 -19.84
C PRO A 4 2.88 2.46 -18.71
N THR A 5 2.82 1.22 -18.26
CA THR A 5 3.86 0.59 -17.45
C THR A 5 5.12 0.59 -18.29
N HIS A 6 6.04 1.52 -18.02
CA HIS A 6 7.41 1.45 -18.53
C HIS A 6 8.06 0.20 -17.93
N THR A 7 7.90 -0.94 -18.58
CA THR A 7 8.81 -2.07 -18.45
C THR A 7 10.11 -1.68 -19.17
N ASN A 8 10.88 -0.78 -18.56
CA ASN A 8 12.27 -0.60 -18.95
C ASN A 8 13.01 -1.85 -18.46
N HIS A 9 13.08 -2.86 -19.33
CA HIS A 9 14.03 -3.94 -19.13
C HIS A 9 15.43 -3.32 -19.03
N SER A 10 16.06 -3.59 -17.89
CA SER A 10 17.38 -3.13 -17.47
C SER A 10 18.46 -3.53 -18.46
N GLY A 11 18.86 -2.60 -19.31
CA GLY A 11 19.97 -2.81 -20.22
C GLY A 11 21.34 -2.80 -19.53
N ARG A 12 21.42 -2.42 -18.25
CA ARG A 12 22.71 -2.27 -17.56
C ARG A 12 23.28 -3.60 -17.08
N PHE A 13 22.43 -4.49 -16.56
CA PHE A 13 22.85 -5.85 -16.22
C PHE A 13 23.26 -6.64 -17.46
N ASP A 14 22.46 -6.58 -18.54
CA ASP A 14 22.79 -7.19 -19.82
C ASP A 14 24.12 -6.71 -20.39
N ARG A 15 24.39 -5.39 -20.31
CA ARG A 15 25.68 -4.83 -20.73
C ARG A 15 26.84 -5.30 -19.86
N LEU A 16 26.64 -5.40 -18.54
CA LEU A 16 27.66 -5.92 -17.63
C LEU A 16 28.01 -7.38 -18.00
N HIS A 17 26.99 -8.18 -18.25
CA HIS A 17 27.13 -9.57 -18.68
C HIS A 17 27.90 -9.68 -19.99
N GLU A 18 27.52 -8.90 -21.00
CA GLU A 18 28.19 -8.90 -22.29
C GLU A 18 29.65 -8.44 -22.19
N VAL A 19 29.92 -7.38 -21.41
CA VAL A 19 31.30 -6.90 -21.19
C VAL A 19 32.14 -7.97 -20.49
N PHE A 20 31.58 -8.66 -19.49
CA PHE A 20 32.29 -9.74 -18.81
C PHE A 20 32.59 -10.90 -19.75
N ARG A 21 31.60 -11.33 -20.54
CA ARG A 21 31.74 -12.39 -21.55
C ARG A 21 32.83 -12.04 -22.56
N LEU A 22 32.83 -10.82 -23.09
CA LEU A 22 33.85 -10.35 -24.01
C LEU A 22 35.24 -10.29 -23.36
N ALA A 23 35.33 -9.87 -22.09
CA ALA A 23 36.59 -9.82 -21.36
C ALA A 23 37.18 -11.22 -21.14
N VAL A 24 36.35 -12.22 -20.80
CA VAL A 24 36.78 -13.62 -20.65
C VAL A 24 37.29 -14.17 -21.98
N LEU A 25 36.54 -13.98 -23.07
CA LEU A 25 36.93 -14.43 -24.41
C LEU A 25 38.23 -13.79 -24.89
N GLN A 26 38.40 -12.48 -24.66
CA GLN A 26 39.59 -11.75 -25.06
C GLN A 26 40.82 -12.15 -24.23
N THR A 27 40.63 -12.38 -22.92
CA THR A 27 41.69 -12.87 -22.02
C THR A 27 42.17 -14.24 -22.46
N PHE A 28 41.22 -15.14 -22.74
CA PHE A 28 41.52 -16.46 -23.27
C PHE A 28 42.27 -16.40 -24.61
N LYS A 29 41.75 -15.63 -25.59
CA LYS A 29 42.35 -15.51 -26.93
C LYS A 29 43.83 -15.12 -26.87
N ARG A 30 44.20 -14.24 -25.93
CA ARG A 30 45.58 -13.78 -25.74
C ARG A 30 46.47 -14.82 -25.04
N LEU A 31 45.92 -15.59 -24.10
CA LEU A 31 46.68 -16.55 -23.30
C LEU A 31 46.88 -17.88 -24.04
N MET A 32 45.90 -18.27 -24.85
CA MET A 32 45.79 -19.60 -25.47
C MET A 32 45.85 -19.52 -27.00
N GLU A 33 46.59 -18.53 -27.49
CA GLU A 33 46.99 -18.42 -28.89
C GLU A 33 47.82 -19.66 -29.27
N PRO A 34 47.51 -20.36 -30.38
CA PRO A 34 48.13 -21.65 -30.71
C PRO A 34 49.66 -21.64 -30.67
N ASP A 35 50.29 -20.63 -31.29
CA ASP A 35 51.76 -20.52 -31.37
C ASP A 35 52.39 -20.27 -29.99
N ARG A 36 51.74 -19.45 -29.16
CA ARG A 36 52.17 -19.18 -27.78
C ARG A 36 52.02 -20.40 -26.89
N PHE A 37 50.93 -21.14 -27.07
CA PHE A 37 50.66 -22.34 -26.30
C PHE A 37 51.66 -23.45 -26.68
N ALA A 38 51.88 -23.68 -27.98
CA ALA A 38 52.84 -24.67 -28.46
C ALA A 38 54.28 -24.33 -28.10
N SER A 39 54.68 -23.05 -28.13
CA SER A 39 56.04 -22.64 -27.73
C SER A 39 56.33 -22.88 -26.25
N CYS A 40 55.33 -22.84 -25.38
CA CYS A 40 55.47 -23.22 -23.96
C CYS A 40 55.67 -24.73 -23.74
N PHE A 41 55.35 -25.57 -24.73
CA PHE A 41 55.41 -27.04 -24.65
C PHE A 41 56.17 -27.66 -25.83
N SER A 42 57.30 -27.07 -26.20
CA SER A 42 58.10 -27.44 -27.38
C SER A 42 58.55 -28.91 -27.38
N GLU A 43 58.88 -29.47 -26.22
CA GLU A 43 59.27 -30.88 -26.07
C GLU A 43 58.12 -31.85 -26.36
N ILE A 44 56.88 -31.45 -26.07
CA ILE A 44 55.69 -32.26 -26.33
C ILE A 44 55.28 -32.10 -27.80
N ALA A 45 55.33 -30.87 -28.33
CA ALA A 45 55.02 -30.57 -29.72
C ALA A 45 55.94 -31.33 -30.71
N SER A 46 57.20 -31.56 -30.32
CA SER A 46 58.19 -32.26 -31.16
C SER A 46 58.00 -33.79 -31.22
N LYS A 47 57.09 -34.36 -30.41
CA LYS A 47 56.78 -35.79 -30.42
C LYS A 47 55.74 -36.12 -31.48
N GLU A 48 55.78 -37.34 -32.01
CA GLU A 48 54.77 -37.85 -32.94
C GLU A 48 53.36 -37.79 -32.30
N GLY A 49 52.44 -37.08 -32.94
CA GLY A 49 51.08 -36.84 -32.41
C GLY A 49 50.97 -35.84 -31.25
N GLY A 50 52.09 -35.23 -30.83
CA GLY A 50 52.14 -34.29 -29.71
C GLY A 50 51.42 -32.97 -29.99
N GLU A 51 51.52 -32.45 -31.20
CA GLU A 51 50.81 -31.24 -31.64
C GLU A 51 49.29 -31.42 -31.59
N ALA A 52 48.77 -32.55 -32.11
CA ALA A 52 47.36 -32.88 -32.05
C ALA A 52 46.87 -33.03 -30.60
N SER A 53 47.68 -33.65 -29.74
CA SER A 53 47.37 -33.81 -28.31
C SER A 53 47.34 -32.46 -27.57
N LEU A 54 48.27 -31.55 -27.89
CA LEU A 54 48.29 -30.20 -27.35
C LEU A 54 47.10 -29.37 -27.80
N GLU A 55 46.66 -29.50 -29.05
CA GLU A 55 45.48 -28.81 -29.55
C GLU A 55 44.20 -29.28 -28.85
N VAL A 56 44.06 -30.59 -28.62
CA VAL A 56 42.93 -31.14 -27.82
C VAL A 56 42.98 -30.61 -26.38
N ALA A 57 44.14 -30.62 -25.74
CA ALA A 57 44.30 -30.10 -24.38
C ALA A 57 43.98 -28.60 -24.31
N ARG A 58 44.40 -27.82 -25.32
CA ARG A 58 44.10 -26.40 -25.43
C ARG A 58 42.60 -26.15 -25.56
N GLN A 59 41.91 -26.91 -26.39
CA GLN A 59 40.45 -26.80 -26.56
C GLN A 59 39.69 -27.17 -25.27
N GLN A 60 40.12 -28.21 -24.57
CA GLN A 60 39.54 -28.58 -23.27
C GLN A 60 39.76 -27.50 -22.21
N ALA A 61 40.98 -26.97 -22.12
CA ALA A 61 41.30 -25.86 -21.23
C ALA A 61 40.49 -24.61 -21.57
N ALA A 62 40.28 -24.34 -22.87
CA ALA A 62 39.45 -23.25 -23.36
C ALA A 62 38.02 -23.36 -22.88
N GLN A 63 37.41 -24.52 -23.15
CA GLN A 63 36.02 -24.76 -22.81
C GLN A 63 35.81 -24.70 -21.30
N TYR A 64 36.70 -25.34 -20.53
CA TYR A 64 36.64 -25.33 -19.07
C TYR A 64 36.81 -23.92 -18.49
N PHE A 65 37.79 -23.15 -18.98
CA PHE A 65 38.03 -21.80 -18.50
C PHE A 65 36.84 -20.88 -18.76
N VAL A 66 36.31 -20.88 -19.99
CA VAL A 66 35.18 -20.03 -20.36
C VAL A 66 33.93 -20.43 -19.59
N SER A 67 33.58 -21.72 -19.55
CA SER A 67 32.36 -22.18 -18.86
C SER A 67 32.41 -21.93 -17.36
N THR A 68 33.54 -22.23 -16.72
CA THR A 68 33.71 -22.05 -15.27
C THR A 68 33.72 -20.57 -14.91
N SER A 69 34.39 -19.72 -15.70
CA SER A 69 34.45 -18.28 -15.43
C SER A 69 33.06 -17.63 -15.54
N LEU A 70 32.29 -17.99 -16.57
CA LEU A 70 30.92 -17.51 -16.73
C LEU A 70 30.01 -18.02 -15.60
N LEU A 71 30.10 -19.30 -15.25
CA LEU A 71 29.31 -19.87 -14.15
C LEU A 71 29.61 -19.20 -12.80
N GLN A 72 30.89 -18.97 -12.49
CA GLN A 72 31.28 -18.28 -11.25
C GLN A 72 30.83 -16.81 -11.23
N PHE A 73 30.82 -16.16 -12.39
CA PHE A 73 30.29 -14.81 -12.51
C PHE A 73 28.78 -14.79 -12.23
N GLU A 74 28.01 -15.71 -12.79
CA GLU A 74 26.57 -15.83 -12.49
C GLU A 74 26.32 -16.05 -11.01
N HIS A 75 27.03 -16.99 -10.39
CA HIS A 75 26.93 -17.21 -8.94
C HIS A 75 27.24 -15.94 -8.13
N THR A 76 28.27 -15.18 -8.53
CA THR A 76 28.60 -13.91 -7.87
C THR A 76 27.50 -12.87 -8.03
N CYS A 77 26.88 -12.81 -9.22
CA CYS A 77 25.77 -11.92 -9.51
C CYS A 77 24.53 -12.27 -8.69
N ASP A 78 24.21 -13.56 -8.58
CA ASP A 78 23.09 -14.08 -7.80
C ASP A 78 23.29 -13.83 -6.29
N GLU A 79 24.46 -14.19 -5.75
CA GLU A 79 24.79 -13.99 -4.33
C GLU A 79 24.64 -12.54 -3.89
N ARG A 80 24.98 -11.60 -4.78
CA ARG A 80 24.95 -10.16 -4.50
C ARG A 80 23.69 -9.46 -4.99
N ASN A 81 22.76 -10.21 -5.60
CA ASN A 81 21.55 -9.66 -6.22
C ASN A 81 21.86 -8.50 -7.18
N VAL A 82 22.93 -8.63 -7.98
CA VAL A 82 23.44 -7.55 -8.83
C VAL A 82 22.40 -7.08 -9.83
N GLU A 83 21.67 -8.03 -10.44
CA GLU A 83 20.59 -7.73 -11.38
C GLU A 83 19.56 -6.79 -10.75
N LEU A 84 18.98 -7.17 -9.61
CA LEU A 84 18.01 -6.35 -8.89
C LEU A 84 18.56 -4.94 -8.60
N ARG A 85 19.80 -4.85 -8.11
CA ARG A 85 20.43 -3.55 -7.77
C ARG A 85 20.66 -2.66 -8.98
N LEU A 86 21.04 -3.22 -10.13
CA LEU A 86 21.22 -2.46 -11.36
C LEU A 86 19.87 -2.03 -11.95
N ASN A 87 18.83 -2.86 -11.81
CA ASN A 87 17.48 -2.52 -12.21
C ASN A 87 16.94 -1.36 -11.36
N GLU A 88 17.06 -1.44 -10.03
CA GLU A 88 16.72 -0.37 -9.09
C GLU A 88 17.46 0.94 -9.43
N LEU A 89 18.75 0.83 -9.79
CA LEU A 89 19.54 1.99 -10.20
C LEU A 89 19.01 2.64 -11.48
N ASP A 90 18.66 1.85 -12.50
CA ASP A 90 18.11 2.37 -13.75
C ASP A 90 16.74 3.04 -13.52
N GLU A 91 15.91 2.50 -12.62
CA GLU A 91 14.66 3.13 -12.20
C GLU A 91 14.89 4.49 -11.50
N ILE A 92 15.87 4.55 -10.59
CA ILE A 92 16.24 5.80 -9.89
C ILE A 92 16.71 6.85 -10.90
N ILE A 93 17.54 6.46 -11.87
CA ILE A 93 18.03 7.35 -12.93
C ILE A 93 16.87 7.83 -13.79
N ALA A 94 15.99 6.94 -14.24
CA ALA A 94 14.83 7.31 -15.03
C ALA A 94 13.92 8.30 -14.27
N SER A 95 13.64 8.02 -13.00
CA SER A 95 12.86 8.92 -12.12
C SER A 95 13.53 10.29 -11.96
N ALA A 96 14.85 10.35 -11.82
CA ALA A 96 15.60 11.60 -11.75
C ALA A 96 15.52 12.39 -13.07
N GLN A 97 15.67 11.71 -14.21
CA GLN A 97 15.56 12.34 -15.54
C GLN A 97 14.14 12.89 -15.78
N THR A 98 13.10 12.15 -15.39
CA THR A 98 11.72 12.65 -15.47
C THR A 98 11.54 13.91 -14.62
N ARG A 99 12.02 13.91 -13.37
CA ARG A 99 11.94 15.09 -12.49
C ARG A 99 12.66 16.31 -13.05
N MET A 100 13.82 16.12 -13.69
CA MET A 100 14.54 17.18 -14.37
C MET A 100 13.74 17.74 -15.56
N ALA A 101 13.11 16.88 -16.36
CA ALA A 101 12.29 17.29 -17.50
C ALA A 101 11.03 18.05 -17.06
N THR A 102 10.41 17.65 -15.94
CA THR A 102 9.21 18.31 -15.40
C THR A 102 9.52 19.51 -14.50
N ASN A 103 10.80 19.85 -14.31
CA ASN A 103 11.28 20.89 -13.40
C ASN A 103 10.69 20.77 -11.97
N SER A 104 10.38 19.53 -11.56
CA SER A 104 9.64 19.24 -10.34
C SER A 104 10.61 19.04 -9.18
N GLY A 105 10.93 20.16 -8.51
CA GLY A 105 11.54 20.17 -7.18
C GLY A 105 13.09 20.21 -7.15
N PRO A 106 13.65 20.62 -6.01
CA PRO A 106 15.09 20.75 -5.83
C PRO A 106 15.80 19.39 -5.80
N GLN A 107 17.04 19.36 -6.27
CA GLN A 107 17.91 18.19 -6.18
C GLN A 107 18.20 17.87 -4.70
N ILE A 108 17.81 16.67 -4.26
CA ILE A 108 18.01 16.24 -2.87
C ILE A 108 19.43 15.71 -2.73
N HIS A 109 20.25 16.38 -1.93
CA HIS A 109 21.59 15.91 -1.55
C HIS A 109 21.49 15.08 -0.27
N VAL A 110 21.46 13.76 -0.41
CA VAL A 110 21.29 12.82 0.72
C VAL A 110 22.40 12.99 1.77
N ASP A 111 23.62 13.29 1.34
CA ASP A 111 24.78 13.50 2.25
C ASP A 111 24.64 14.72 3.16
N ARG A 112 23.72 15.64 2.86
CA ARG A 112 23.44 16.82 3.67
C ARG A 112 22.24 16.64 4.59
N LEU A 113 21.56 15.50 4.52
CA LEU A 113 20.41 15.22 5.37
C LEU A 113 20.87 14.78 6.76
N SER A 114 20.29 15.39 7.79
CA SER A 114 20.47 14.90 9.16
C SER A 114 19.73 13.56 9.34
N ALA A 115 20.17 12.75 10.30
CA ALA A 115 19.47 11.51 10.66
C ALA A 115 17.98 11.77 11.00
N SER A 116 17.69 12.91 11.65
CA SER A 116 16.31 13.32 11.95
C SER A 116 15.49 13.62 10.69
N GLN A 117 16.09 14.22 9.65
CA GLN A 117 15.40 14.47 8.38
C GLN A 117 15.08 13.18 7.63
N ILE A 118 15.99 12.20 7.63
CA ILE A 118 15.78 10.89 6.99
C ILE A 118 14.63 10.13 7.67
N VAL A 119 14.65 10.08 9.01
CA VAL A 119 13.57 9.44 9.77
C VAL A 119 12.24 10.16 9.54
N ASN A 120 12.24 11.49 9.58
CA ASN A 120 11.03 12.27 9.34
C ASN A 120 10.48 12.07 7.93
N SER A 121 11.31 11.97 6.90
CA SER A 121 10.84 11.70 5.53
C SER A 121 10.22 10.31 5.42
N ALA A 122 10.80 9.30 6.07
CA ALA A 122 10.27 7.94 6.06
C ALA A 122 8.89 7.85 6.75
N VAL A 123 8.70 8.62 7.81
CA VAL A 123 7.46 8.60 8.61
C VAL A 123 6.42 9.63 8.10
N SER A 124 6.82 10.58 7.26
CA SER A 124 5.97 11.69 6.81
C SER A 124 4.69 11.22 6.11
N GLN A 125 4.80 10.24 5.21
CA GLN A 125 3.65 9.73 4.48
C GLN A 125 2.66 9.03 5.42
N SER A 126 3.16 8.17 6.32
CA SER A 126 2.33 7.51 7.33
C SER A 126 1.63 8.50 8.26
N LYS A 127 2.30 9.58 8.65
CA LYS A 127 1.68 10.67 9.43
C LYS A 127 0.57 11.35 8.65
N TYR A 128 0.81 11.66 7.37
CA TYR A 128 -0.20 12.29 6.52
C TYR A 128 -1.46 11.42 6.40
N GLU A 129 -1.29 10.14 6.07
CA GLU A 129 -2.39 9.17 5.98
C GLU A 129 -3.14 9.01 7.31
N SER A 130 -2.43 9.05 8.44
CA SER A 130 -3.04 8.96 9.77
C SER A 130 -3.87 10.21 10.09
N VAL A 131 -3.36 11.40 9.76
CA VAL A 131 -4.08 12.67 9.94
C VAL A 131 -5.33 12.71 9.07
N GLU A 132 -5.24 12.25 7.82
CA GLU A 132 -6.38 12.19 6.92
C GLU A 132 -7.47 11.25 7.45
N LYS A 133 -7.11 10.04 7.90
CA LYS A 133 -8.05 9.10 8.53
C LYS A 133 -8.70 9.67 9.78
N LEU A 134 -7.92 10.30 10.66
CA LEU A 134 -8.45 10.92 11.87
C LEU A 134 -9.40 12.08 11.55
N SER A 135 -9.11 12.86 10.51
CA SER A 135 -9.99 13.93 10.03
C SER A 135 -11.33 13.36 9.52
N GLN A 136 -11.29 12.27 8.76
CA GLN A 136 -12.51 11.58 8.29
C GLN A 136 -13.35 11.07 9.47
N ILE A 137 -12.73 10.41 10.44
CA ILE A 137 -13.42 9.91 11.64
C ILE A 137 -14.03 11.07 12.43
N TYR A 138 -13.27 12.15 12.63
CA TYR A 138 -13.76 13.33 13.33
C TYR A 138 -14.99 13.94 12.64
N ASN A 139 -14.93 14.12 11.33
CA ASN A 139 -16.05 14.67 10.57
C ASN A 139 -17.29 13.77 10.65
N GLN A 140 -17.11 12.45 10.58
CA GLN A 140 -18.20 11.49 10.74
C GLN A 140 -18.83 11.61 12.14
N LEU A 141 -18.00 11.67 13.18
CA LEU A 141 -18.49 11.78 14.55
C LEU A 141 -19.25 13.10 14.81
N CYS A 142 -18.84 14.19 14.17
CA CYS A 142 -19.59 15.45 14.21
C CYS A 142 -20.98 15.32 13.56
N LEU A 143 -21.07 14.64 12.41
CA LEU A 143 -22.34 14.39 11.73
C LEU A 143 -23.24 13.48 12.58
N ASP A 144 -22.69 12.39 13.12
CA ASP A 144 -23.43 11.44 13.95
C ASP A 144 -23.95 12.11 15.23
N ASN A 145 -23.13 12.91 15.91
CA ASN A 145 -23.57 13.66 17.09
C ASN A 145 -24.67 14.67 16.76
N ALA A 146 -24.60 15.34 15.61
CA ALA A 146 -25.64 16.27 15.18
C ALA A 146 -26.96 15.54 14.89
N ALA A 147 -26.90 14.37 14.23
CA ALA A 147 -28.06 13.53 13.95
C ALA A 147 -28.69 12.98 15.25
N LEU A 148 -27.88 12.41 16.15
CA LEU A 148 -28.35 11.90 17.44
C LEU A 148 -28.97 13.01 18.31
N TYR A 149 -28.41 14.21 18.30
CA TYR A 149 -28.98 15.35 19.01
C TYR A 149 -30.35 15.75 18.45
N GLN A 150 -30.50 15.69 17.12
CA GLN A 150 -31.77 15.97 16.46
C GLN A 150 -32.83 14.91 16.79
N GLU A 151 -32.48 13.62 16.71
CA GLU A 151 -33.38 12.52 17.12
C GLU A 151 -33.81 12.64 18.58
N LEU A 152 -32.88 12.96 19.48
CA LEU A 152 -33.18 13.16 20.90
C LEU A 152 -34.17 14.31 21.11
N LYS A 153 -34.02 15.40 20.36
CA LYS A 153 -34.91 16.55 20.43
C LYS A 153 -36.32 16.19 19.94
N GLU A 154 -36.42 15.46 18.83
CA GLU A 154 -37.70 15.01 18.28
C GLU A 154 -38.43 14.09 19.27
N HIS A 155 -37.73 13.12 19.86
CA HIS A 155 -38.33 12.25 20.89
C HIS A 155 -38.73 13.00 22.17
N ALA A 156 -38.00 14.04 22.57
CA ALA A 156 -38.39 14.88 23.70
C ALA A 156 -39.68 15.65 23.43
N GLU A 157 -39.85 16.17 22.20
CA GLU A 157 -41.08 16.83 21.76
C GLU A 157 -42.26 15.84 21.69
N GLU A 158 -42.04 14.63 21.17
CA GLU A 158 -43.03 13.55 21.17
C GLU A 158 -43.48 13.17 22.59
N CYS A 159 -42.53 13.06 23.54
CA CYS A 159 -42.84 12.75 24.94
C CYS A 159 -43.68 13.84 25.59
N GLU A 160 -43.38 15.11 25.35
CA GLU A 160 -44.20 16.23 25.86
C GLU A 160 -45.59 16.25 25.23
N ASN A 161 -45.70 15.99 23.93
CA ASN A 161 -46.98 15.89 23.26
C ASN A 161 -47.82 14.73 23.82
N LEU A 162 -47.20 13.57 24.04
CA LEU A 162 -47.87 12.41 24.64
C LEU A 162 -48.30 12.70 26.08
N LYS A 163 -47.43 13.31 26.88
CA LYS A 163 -47.72 13.74 28.25
C LYS A 163 -48.94 14.65 28.29
N ASN A 164 -48.98 15.68 27.44
CA ASN A 164 -50.11 16.61 27.33
C ASN A 164 -51.38 15.89 26.87
N GLY A 165 -51.26 14.96 25.93
CA GLY A 165 -52.35 14.08 25.50
C GLY A 165 -52.95 13.27 26.66
N VAL A 166 -52.10 12.61 27.46
CA VAL A 166 -52.53 11.86 28.66
C VAL A 166 -53.22 12.77 29.67
N PHE A 167 -52.66 13.95 29.97
CA PHE A 167 -53.31 14.90 30.88
C PHE A 167 -54.68 15.33 30.40
N SER A 168 -54.83 15.65 29.11
CA SER A 168 -56.14 16.00 28.55
C SER A 168 -57.15 14.86 28.62
N LEU A 169 -56.71 13.61 28.46
CA LEU A 169 -57.57 12.43 28.56
C LEU A 169 -58.04 12.21 30.00
N VAL A 170 -57.13 12.39 30.96
CA VAL A 170 -57.44 12.32 32.39
C VAL A 170 -58.44 13.41 32.79
N ASP A 171 -58.24 14.65 32.33
CA ASP A 171 -59.19 15.75 32.58
C ASP A 171 -60.56 15.47 31.96
N ALA A 172 -60.60 14.90 30.75
CA ALA A 172 -61.86 14.52 30.10
C ALA A 172 -62.58 13.40 30.87
N LEU A 173 -61.85 12.39 31.36
CA LEU A 173 -62.39 11.32 32.19
C LEU A 173 -62.93 11.85 33.52
N LEU A 174 -62.19 12.76 34.18
CA LEU A 174 -62.65 13.38 35.44
C LEU A 174 -63.96 14.14 35.23
N LYS A 175 -64.06 14.94 34.16
CA LYS A 175 -65.31 15.63 33.80
C LYS A 175 -66.45 14.66 33.52
N GLY A 176 -66.20 13.58 32.78
CA GLY A 176 -67.21 12.55 32.50
C GLY A 176 -67.69 11.82 33.76
N ILE A 177 -66.80 11.57 34.74
CA ILE A 177 -67.17 11.00 36.04
C ILE A 177 -68.04 11.98 36.83
N ASP A 178 -67.71 13.27 36.83
CA ASP A 178 -68.50 14.30 37.50
C ASP A 178 -69.90 14.45 36.89
N GLU A 179 -70.00 14.40 35.56
CA GLU A 179 -71.28 14.39 34.84
C GLU A 179 -72.13 13.15 35.19
N LEU A 180 -71.54 11.96 35.23
CA LEU A 180 -72.23 10.72 35.63
C LEU A 180 -72.70 10.75 37.09
N ARG A 181 -71.89 11.32 38.00
CA ARG A 181 -72.30 11.53 39.40
C ARG A 181 -73.48 12.49 39.47
N GLY A 182 -73.46 13.59 38.72
CA GLY A 182 -74.56 14.55 38.63
C GLY A 182 -75.86 13.90 38.15
N LEU A 183 -75.80 13.10 37.09
CA LEU A 183 -76.96 12.38 36.56
C LEU A 183 -77.54 11.36 37.56
N SER A 184 -76.69 10.62 38.26
CA SER A 184 -77.15 9.67 39.30
C SER A 184 -77.80 10.39 40.48
N PHE A 185 -77.30 11.58 40.83
CA PHE A 185 -77.87 12.40 41.89
C PHE A 185 -79.20 13.01 41.45
N ASP A 186 -79.31 13.49 40.21
CA ASP A 186 -80.54 14.06 39.67
C ASP A 186 -81.64 13.00 39.48
N GLU A 187 -81.29 11.77 39.08
CA GLU A 187 -82.25 10.65 39.05
C GLU A 187 -82.74 10.27 40.45
N VAL A 188 -81.85 10.24 41.44
CA VAL A 188 -82.21 9.97 42.84
C VAL A 188 -83.02 11.13 43.43
N HIS A 189 -82.65 12.38 43.14
CA HIS A 189 -83.35 13.58 43.58
C HIS A 189 -84.74 13.66 42.96
N LYS A 190 -84.87 13.36 41.66
CA LYS A 190 -86.17 13.33 40.98
C LYS A 190 -87.10 12.29 41.58
N LYS A 191 -86.61 11.06 41.85
CA LYS A 191 -87.39 10.04 42.56
C LYS A 191 -87.80 10.47 43.96
N LEU A 192 -86.90 11.06 44.74
CA LEU A 192 -87.22 11.61 46.06
C LEU A 192 -88.23 12.76 46.00
N THR A 193 -88.15 13.61 44.97
CA THR A 193 -89.09 14.74 44.79
C THR A 193 -90.47 14.23 44.38
N GLU A 194 -90.54 13.21 43.52
CA GLU A 194 -91.80 12.55 43.14
C GLU A 194 -92.40 11.77 44.32
N GLU A 195 -91.62 11.16 45.20
CA GLU A 195 -92.14 10.47 46.40
C GLU A 195 -92.59 11.42 47.52
N VAL A 196 -91.97 12.60 47.66
CA VAL A 196 -92.25 13.55 48.76
C VAL A 196 -93.33 14.58 48.41
N PHE A 197 -93.54 14.90 47.13
CA PHE A 197 -94.46 15.95 46.69
C PHE A 197 -95.65 15.45 45.85
N ALA A 198 -95.93 14.15 45.82
CA ALA A 198 -97.06 13.56 45.08
C ALA A 198 -98.35 13.30 45.90
N ASP A 199 -98.42 13.76 47.16
CA ASP A 199 -99.67 13.87 47.95
C ASP A 199 -100.05 15.36 48.13
#